data_AF-A0A371CYA4-F1
#
_entry.id   AF-A0A371CYA4-F1
#
_cell.length_a   1.000
_cell.length_b   1.000
_cell.length_c   1.000
_cell.angle_alpha   90.00
_cell.angle_beta   90.00
_cell.angle_gamma   90.00
#
_symmetry.space_group_name_H-M   'P 1'
#
loop_
_entity.id
_entity.type
_entity.pdbx_description
1 polymer ?
#
loop_
_entity_poly.entity_id
_entity_poly.type
_entity_poly.pdbx_seq_one_letter_code
_entity_poly.pdbx_strand_id
1 'polypeptide(L)'
;MSARAAEIVAIIAEEDSIVSYNYCSMAGFVLYLYDYLITFPAEAICFWKARPTGATVLFFLTRYTTMSVFLLEFAFGFVTFTGTSCVIPTRFVNFIETMQYLPWAGFSALRAYALSRNRLLSMMVFVLSIVPVAVNLVEEFVFVKPAVLPGTSSMCTLDGTESPQVSIGCVSFTIASRGSLIAADAMLIVITWAKLTRRRGGDGGSFVHVLLRDGTLYFICLLVLNSLHLSFNIASVATPAGRQSSNVIAFSEPLTAILITRFMLNLQAVNRNALQLEASGAATSFSGSCGGGSLVFERVVGSLGASVLDEWGPEGVDCDEDENKDEDKDEDR
;
A
#
# COMPACT_ATOMS: atom_id res chain seq x y z
N MET A 1 20.37 26.74 -36.14
CA MET A 1 19.54 27.03 -34.95
C MET A 1 20.49 27.55 -33.88
N SER A 2 20.28 28.78 -33.36
CA SER A 2 21.17 29.36 -32.33
C SER A 2 21.07 28.55 -31.04
N ALA A 3 22.17 28.38 -30.30
CA ALA A 3 22.19 27.71 -28.99
C ALA A 3 21.11 28.28 -28.04
N ARG A 4 20.87 29.60 -28.10
CA ARG A 4 19.81 30.27 -27.33
C ARG A 4 18.39 29.87 -27.75
N ALA A 5 18.17 29.58 -29.03
CA ALA A 5 16.86 29.12 -29.49
C ALA A 5 16.59 27.69 -29.00
N ALA A 6 17.62 26.84 -28.93
CA ALA A 6 17.51 25.50 -28.35
C ALA A 6 17.26 25.55 -26.83
N GLU A 7 17.93 26.45 -26.10
CA GLU A 7 17.68 26.68 -24.67
C GLU A 7 16.24 27.15 -24.40
N ILE A 8 15.73 28.10 -25.19
CA ILE A 8 14.35 28.60 -25.03
C ILE A 8 13.33 27.49 -25.32
N VAL A 9 13.55 26.69 -26.37
CA VAL A 9 12.66 25.57 -26.70
C VAL A 9 12.67 24.51 -25.60
N ALA A 10 13.83 24.25 -24.99
CA ALA A 10 13.95 23.31 -23.87
C ALA A 10 13.17 23.79 -22.64
N ILE A 11 13.29 25.07 -22.28
CA ILE A 11 12.55 25.66 -21.14
C ILE A 11 11.04 25.59 -21.39
N ILE A 12 10.57 25.91 -22.59
CA ILE A 12 9.13 25.85 -22.93
C ILE A 12 8.60 24.40 -22.84
N ALA A 13 9.38 23.42 -23.31
CA ALA A 13 9.00 22.02 -23.24
C ALA A 13 8.98 21.49 -21.81
N GLU A 14 9.86 21.98 -20.94
CA GLU A 14 9.90 21.64 -19.52
C GLU A 14 8.65 22.17 -18.79
N GLU A 15 8.33 23.45 -18.97
CA GLU A 15 7.11 24.09 -18.44
C GLU A 15 5.83 23.34 -18.88
N ASP A 16 5.71 22.98 -20.16
CA ASP A 16 4.53 22.26 -20.67
C ASP A 16 4.40 20.85 -20.06
N SER A 17 5.52 20.19 -19.78
CA SER A 17 5.51 18.88 -19.14
C SER A 17 5.08 18.95 -17.67
N ILE A 18 5.50 19.98 -16.93
CA ILE A 18 5.08 20.24 -15.55
C ILE A 18 3.58 20.55 -15.49
N VAL A 19 3.09 21.42 -16.38
CA VAL A 19 1.66 21.76 -16.45
C VAL A 19 0.82 20.51 -16.74
N SER A 20 1.26 19.69 -17.70
CA SER A 20 0.60 18.42 -18.02
C SER A 20 0.57 17.46 -16.83
N TYR A 21 1.69 17.33 -16.11
CA TYR A 21 1.78 16.50 -14.92
C TYR A 21 0.82 16.96 -13.82
N ASN A 22 0.74 18.27 -13.57
CA ASN A 22 -0.16 18.84 -12.57
C ASN A 22 -1.63 18.55 -12.87
N TYR A 23 -2.05 18.62 -14.14
CA TYR A 23 -3.41 18.22 -14.53
C TYR A 23 -3.66 16.74 -14.31
N CYS A 24 -2.68 15.88 -14.62
CA CYS A 24 -2.79 14.44 -14.38
C CYS A 24 -2.84 14.11 -12.88
N SER A 25 -2.03 14.78 -12.05
CA SER A 25 -2.07 14.62 -10.59
C SER A 25 -3.41 15.04 -10.02
N MET A 26 -3.96 16.18 -10.46
CA MET A 26 -5.30 16.62 -10.06
C MET A 26 -6.37 15.60 -10.46
N ALA A 27 -6.30 15.02 -11.66
CA ALA A 27 -7.21 13.96 -12.09
C ALA A 27 -7.08 12.70 -11.22
N GLY A 28 -5.84 12.31 -10.86
CA GLY A 28 -5.55 11.22 -9.93
C GLY A 28 -6.14 11.47 -8.54
N PHE A 29 -5.98 12.69 -8.01
CA PHE A 29 -6.58 13.10 -6.74
C PHE A 29 -8.11 13.04 -6.78
N VAL A 30 -8.75 13.61 -7.82
CA VAL A 30 -10.21 13.58 -7.95
C VAL A 30 -10.72 12.14 -8.04
N LEU A 31 -10.03 11.27 -8.77
CA LEU A 31 -10.36 9.84 -8.84
C LEU A 31 -10.27 9.17 -7.47
N TYR A 32 -9.21 9.44 -6.72
CA TYR A 32 -9.03 8.92 -5.36
C TYR A 32 -10.10 9.45 -4.40
N LEU A 33 -10.39 10.74 -4.44
CA LEU A 33 -11.42 11.37 -3.61
C LEU A 33 -12.81 10.81 -3.92
N TYR A 34 -13.13 10.62 -5.20
CA TYR A 34 -14.38 9.98 -5.62
C TYR A 34 -14.50 8.58 -5.02
N ASP A 35 -13.46 7.76 -5.17
CA ASP A 35 -13.41 6.41 -4.59
C ASP A 35 -13.55 6.42 -3.07
N TYR A 36 -12.89 7.39 -2.43
CA TYR A 36 -12.97 7.59 -0.99
C TYR A 36 -14.41 7.83 -0.54
N LEU A 37 -15.12 8.75 -1.19
CA LEU A 37 -16.48 9.13 -0.80
C LEU A 37 -17.46 7.97 -0.95
N ILE A 38 -17.39 7.21 -2.05
CA ILE A 38 -18.33 6.10 -2.29
C ILE A 38 -18.05 4.88 -1.40
N THR A 39 -16.80 4.69 -0.96
CA THR A 39 -16.43 3.57 -0.09
C THR A 39 -16.50 3.91 1.41
N PHE A 40 -16.68 5.18 1.76
CA PHE A 40 -16.76 5.63 3.16
C PHE A 40 -17.89 4.97 3.97
N PRO A 41 -19.13 4.78 3.45
CA PRO A 41 -20.17 4.08 4.19
C PRO A 41 -19.78 2.63 4.52
N ALA A 42 -19.14 1.94 3.58
CA ALA A 42 -18.65 0.59 3.78
C ALA A 42 -17.51 0.55 4.82
N GLU A 43 -16.63 1.55 4.83
CA GLU A 43 -15.60 1.69 5.86
C GLU A 43 -16.20 1.84 7.27
N ALA A 44 -17.14 2.77 7.43
CA ALA A 44 -17.78 3.03 8.72
C ALA A 44 -18.49 1.78 9.25
N ILE A 45 -19.08 0.98 8.35
CA ILE A 45 -19.64 -0.31 8.71
C ILE A 45 -18.50 -1.26 9.09
N CYS A 46 -17.58 -1.56 8.18
CA CYS A 46 -16.61 -2.66 8.27
C CYS A 46 -15.52 -2.48 9.33
N PHE A 47 -14.98 -1.27 9.48
CA PHE A 47 -13.80 -1.03 10.32
C PHE A 47 -14.12 -0.28 11.61
N TRP A 48 -15.02 0.71 11.59
CA TRP A 48 -15.25 1.54 12.77
C TRP A 48 -16.04 0.81 13.88
N LYS A 49 -16.92 -0.12 13.50
CA LYS A 49 -17.68 -0.95 14.45
C LYS A 49 -16.98 -2.26 14.82
N ALA A 50 -15.85 -2.58 14.19
CA ALA A 50 -15.12 -3.83 14.45
C ALA A 50 -14.03 -3.62 15.51
N ARG A 51 -13.60 -4.71 16.15
CA ARG A 51 -12.41 -4.67 17.01
C ARG A 51 -11.16 -4.34 16.18
N PRO A 52 -10.26 -3.48 16.67
CA PRO A 52 -9.06 -3.12 15.94
C PRO A 52 -8.17 -4.36 15.78
N THR A 53 -7.92 -4.75 14.53
CA THR A 53 -6.97 -5.80 14.15
C THR A 53 -5.80 -5.18 13.39
N GLY A 54 -4.69 -5.89 13.21
CA GLY A 54 -3.58 -5.40 12.38
C GLY A 54 -4.00 -5.01 10.94
N ALA A 55 -5.04 -5.66 10.39
CA ALA A 55 -5.60 -5.33 9.08
C ALA A 55 -6.38 -4.01 9.10
N THR A 56 -6.97 -3.67 10.26
CA THR A 56 -7.64 -2.38 10.50
C THR A 56 -6.61 -1.27 10.55
N VAL A 57 -5.51 -1.47 11.28
CA VAL A 57 -4.38 -0.52 11.32
C VAL A 57 -3.81 -0.31 9.92
N LEU A 58 -3.56 -1.39 9.18
CA LEU A 58 -3.02 -1.32 7.82
C LEU A 58 -3.95 -0.59 6.84
N PHE A 59 -5.25 -0.81 6.97
CA PHE A 59 -6.28 -0.12 6.20
C PHE A 59 -6.27 1.38 6.48
N PHE A 60 -6.30 1.77 7.75
CA PHE A 60 -6.26 3.17 8.16
C PHE A 60 -4.95 3.85 7.73
N LEU A 61 -3.80 3.20 7.95
CA LEU A 61 -2.52 3.74 7.50
C LEU A 61 -2.47 3.91 5.99
N THR A 62 -2.93 2.92 5.21
CA THR A 62 -2.95 3.04 3.75
C THR A 62 -3.85 4.19 3.31
N ARG A 63 -5.08 4.23 3.81
CA ARG A 63 -6.10 5.15 3.33
C ARG A 63 -5.84 6.60 3.76
N TYR A 64 -5.50 6.82 5.02
CA TYR A 64 -5.36 8.18 5.56
C TYR A 64 -3.99 8.78 5.27
N THR A 65 -2.94 7.96 5.10
CA THR A 65 -1.63 8.47 4.65
C THR A 65 -1.74 8.99 3.22
N THR A 66 -2.31 8.22 2.28
CA THR A 66 -2.49 8.68 0.89
C THR A 66 -3.39 9.91 0.80
N MET A 67 -4.48 9.97 1.57
CA MET A 67 -5.31 11.19 1.62
C MET A 67 -4.53 12.40 2.15
N SER A 68 -3.68 12.20 3.17
CA SER A 68 -2.86 13.28 3.74
C SER A 68 -1.85 13.82 2.73
N VAL A 69 -1.21 12.94 1.95
CA VAL A 69 -0.29 13.33 0.86
C VAL A 69 -1.00 14.25 -0.12
N PHE A 70 -2.13 13.79 -0.68
CA PHE A 70 -2.87 14.60 -1.66
C PHE A 70 -3.37 15.94 -1.11
N LEU A 71 -3.86 15.96 0.14
CA LEU A 71 -4.30 17.21 0.76
C LEU A 71 -3.15 18.19 1.00
N LEU A 72 -1.98 17.70 1.41
CA LEU A 72 -0.79 18.54 1.60
C LEU A 72 -0.24 19.06 0.28
N GLU A 73 -0.16 18.21 -0.75
CA GLU A 73 0.23 18.64 -2.11
C GLU A 73 -0.72 19.70 -2.65
N PHE A 74 -2.02 19.45 -2.56
CA PHE A 74 -3.04 20.39 -2.99
C PHE A 74 -2.90 21.72 -2.22
N ALA A 75 -2.82 21.67 -0.89
CA ALA A 75 -2.71 22.87 -0.06
C ALA A 75 -1.45 23.69 -0.38
N PHE A 76 -0.29 23.04 -0.51
CA PHE A 76 0.96 23.73 -0.84
C PHE A 76 1.00 24.24 -2.27
N GLY A 77 0.23 23.65 -3.20
CA GLY A 77 0.04 24.19 -4.54
C GLY A 77 -0.61 25.59 -4.58
N PHE A 78 -1.39 25.96 -3.56
CA PHE A 78 -2.01 27.31 -3.46
C PHE A 78 -1.19 28.30 -2.63
N VAL A 79 -0.11 27.86 -1.99
CA VAL A 79 0.72 28.72 -1.13
C VAL A 79 1.90 29.26 -1.93
N THR A 80 2.03 30.59 -1.96
CA THR A 80 3.21 31.25 -2.52
C THR A 80 4.33 31.26 -1.49
N PHE A 81 5.39 30.49 -1.72
CA PHE A 81 6.57 30.48 -0.86
C PHE A 81 7.60 31.53 -1.33
N THR A 82 8.19 32.26 -0.39
CA THR A 82 9.27 33.21 -0.68
C THR A 82 10.63 32.55 -0.46
N GLY A 83 11.50 32.60 -1.46
CA GLY A 83 12.87 32.08 -1.34
C GLY A 83 12.90 30.59 -1.00
N THR A 84 13.71 30.19 -0.03
CA THR A 84 13.91 28.78 0.36
C THR A 84 12.89 28.25 1.38
N SER A 85 11.87 29.02 1.75
CA SER A 85 10.88 28.63 2.78
C SER A 85 10.00 27.44 2.39
N CYS A 86 9.91 27.13 1.10
CA CYS A 86 9.22 25.96 0.54
C CYS A 86 9.93 24.62 0.78
N VAL A 87 11.25 24.64 1.05
CA VAL A 87 12.07 23.42 1.04
C VAL A 87 11.60 22.45 2.11
N ILE A 88 11.36 22.96 3.32
CA ILE A 88 10.91 22.14 4.46
C ILE A 88 9.52 21.53 4.17
N PRO A 89 8.49 22.31 3.78
CA PRO A 89 7.21 21.77 3.32
C PRO A 89 7.33 20.68 2.24
N THR A 90 8.10 20.92 1.18
CA THR A 90 8.27 19.96 0.08
C THR A 90 8.90 18.65 0.57
N ARG A 91 10.00 18.74 1.34
CA ARG A 91 10.64 17.54 1.92
C ARG A 91 9.70 16.76 2.83
N PHE A 92 8.85 17.47 3.58
CA PHE A 92 7.90 16.85 4.48
C PHE A 92 6.82 16.07 3.71
N VAL A 93 6.28 16.64 2.63
CA VAL A 93 5.32 15.94 1.76
C VAL A 93 5.95 14.70 1.14
N ASN A 94 7.14 14.85 0.52
CA ASN A 94 7.86 13.74 -0.11
C ASN A 94 8.19 12.63 0.90
N PHE A 95 8.49 12.99 2.16
CA PHE A 95 8.69 12.02 3.23
C PHE A 95 7.41 11.24 3.53
N ILE A 96 6.26 11.91 3.69
CA ILE A 96 4.98 11.25 3.94
C ILE A 96 4.58 10.36 2.75
N GLU A 97 4.75 10.86 1.52
CA GLU A 97 4.55 10.11 0.28
C GLU A 97 5.42 8.85 0.28
N THR A 98 6.69 8.95 0.65
CA THR A 98 7.57 7.78 0.74
C THR A 98 7.14 6.80 1.83
N MET A 99 6.64 7.30 2.96
CA MET A 99 6.14 6.44 4.05
C MET A 99 4.85 5.68 3.66
N GLN A 100 4.09 6.14 2.67
CA GLN A 100 2.85 5.47 2.22
C GLN A 100 3.12 4.07 1.64
N TYR A 101 4.34 3.83 1.14
CA TYR A 101 4.76 2.53 0.61
C TYR A 101 4.92 1.45 1.70
N LEU A 102 5.11 1.83 2.97
CA LEU A 102 5.26 0.89 4.09
C LEU A 102 3.97 0.08 4.34
N PRO A 103 2.78 0.71 4.47
CA PRO A 103 1.51 -0.02 4.51
C PRO A 103 1.30 -0.94 3.30
N TRP A 104 1.69 -0.52 2.10
CA TRP A 104 1.54 -1.33 0.90
C TRP A 104 2.45 -2.57 0.93
N ALA A 105 3.70 -2.41 1.34
CA ALA A 105 4.64 -3.51 1.52
C ALA A 105 4.17 -4.49 2.62
N GLY A 106 3.66 -3.96 3.73
CA GLY A 106 3.07 -4.75 4.81
C GLY A 106 1.88 -5.58 4.33
N PHE A 107 1.00 -4.99 3.52
CA PHE A 107 -0.15 -5.68 2.93
C PHE A 107 0.29 -6.84 2.01
N SER A 108 1.23 -6.57 1.12
CA SER A 108 1.80 -7.56 0.21
C SER A 108 2.43 -8.74 0.96
N ALA A 109 3.26 -8.46 1.97
CA ALA A 109 3.89 -9.49 2.79
C ALA A 109 2.88 -10.33 3.56
N LEU A 110 1.94 -9.69 4.24
CA LEU A 110 0.91 -10.36 5.03
C LEU A 110 0.05 -11.28 4.17
N ARG A 111 -0.28 -10.84 2.95
CA ARG A 111 -1.00 -11.67 1.98
C ARG A 111 -0.17 -12.87 1.52
N ALA A 112 1.12 -12.67 1.22
CA ALA A 112 2.03 -13.78 0.91
C ALA A 112 2.08 -14.82 2.04
N TYR A 113 2.15 -14.37 3.29
CA TYR A 113 2.12 -15.25 4.46
C TYR A 113 0.78 -15.99 4.60
N ALA A 114 -0.34 -15.28 4.43
CA ALA A 114 -1.67 -15.88 4.54
C ALA A 114 -1.93 -16.98 3.51
N LEU A 115 -1.42 -16.83 2.27
CA LEU A 115 -1.61 -17.83 1.21
C LEU A 115 -0.61 -18.98 1.26
N SER A 116 0.67 -18.69 1.51
CA SER A 116 1.74 -19.70 1.48
C SER A 116 1.94 -20.42 2.81
N ARG A 117 1.57 -19.79 3.93
CA ARG A 117 1.93 -20.17 5.30
C ARG A 117 3.44 -20.32 5.51
N ASN A 118 4.25 -19.73 4.64
CA ASN A 118 5.71 -19.79 4.66
C ASN A 118 6.28 -18.40 4.98
N ARG A 119 6.97 -18.30 6.12
CA ARG A 119 7.57 -17.03 6.58
C ARG A 119 8.66 -16.55 5.63
N LEU A 120 9.42 -17.46 4.99
CA LEU A 120 10.49 -17.06 4.07
C LEU A 120 9.96 -16.35 2.83
N LEU A 121 8.91 -16.89 2.20
CA LEU A 121 8.29 -16.25 1.03
C LEU A 121 7.68 -14.89 1.39
N SER A 122 7.06 -14.79 2.56
CA SER A 122 6.54 -13.50 3.07
C SER A 122 7.65 -12.48 3.27
N MET A 123 8.77 -12.88 3.90
CA MET A 123 9.91 -11.99 4.12
C MET A 123 10.54 -11.56 2.80
N MET A 124 10.64 -12.47 1.81
CA MET A 124 11.10 -12.12 0.47
C MET A 124 10.19 -11.07 -0.19
N VAL A 125 8.86 -11.24 -0.15
CA VAL A 125 7.92 -10.22 -0.67
C VAL A 125 8.12 -8.89 0.04
N PHE A 126 8.26 -8.90 1.37
CA PHE A 126 8.44 -7.69 2.16
C PHE A 126 9.72 -6.93 1.81
N VAL A 127 10.86 -7.62 1.82
CA VAL A 127 12.17 -7.04 1.48
C VAL A 127 12.16 -6.46 0.08
N LEU A 128 11.51 -7.14 -0.86
CA LEU A 128 11.44 -6.69 -2.24
C LEU A 128 10.50 -5.49 -2.41
N SER A 129 9.45 -5.39 -1.58
CA SER A 129 8.49 -4.28 -1.58
C SER A 129 8.97 -3.04 -0.83
N ILE A 130 9.99 -3.14 0.04
CA ILE A 130 10.54 -1.99 0.80
C ILE A 130 11.72 -1.30 0.10
N VAL A 131 12.30 -1.92 -0.94
CA VAL A 131 13.37 -1.31 -1.75
C VAL A 131 13.00 0.10 -2.26
N PRO A 132 11.77 0.38 -2.75
CA PRO A 132 11.37 1.72 -3.16
C PRO A 132 11.46 2.75 -2.06
N VAL A 133 11.14 2.39 -0.81
CA VAL A 133 11.26 3.29 0.35
C VAL A 133 12.72 3.71 0.53
N ALA A 134 13.64 2.74 0.54
CA ALA A 134 15.06 3.01 0.70
C ALA A 134 15.61 3.85 -0.46
N VAL A 135 15.26 3.51 -1.69
CA VAL A 135 15.70 4.22 -2.89
C VAL A 135 15.18 5.65 -2.92
N ASN A 136 13.87 5.85 -2.72
CA ASN A 136 13.27 7.19 -2.78
C ASN A 136 13.82 8.10 -1.66
N LEU A 137 14.04 7.57 -0.44
CA LEU A 137 14.66 8.34 0.64
C LEU A 137 16.10 8.73 0.30
N VAL A 138 16.88 7.83 -0.27
CA VAL A 138 18.27 8.12 -0.65
C VAL A 138 18.32 9.15 -1.78
N GLU A 139 17.48 8.99 -2.81
CA GLU A 139 17.34 9.96 -3.89
C GLU A 139 17.00 11.35 -3.36
N GLU A 140 15.96 11.43 -2.53
CA GLU A 140 15.47 12.68 -1.98
C GLU A 140 16.51 13.35 -1.06
N PHE A 141 17.00 12.66 -0.04
CA PHE A 141 17.81 13.30 1.00
C PHE A 141 19.29 13.44 0.66
N VAL A 142 19.82 12.64 -0.27
CA VAL A 142 21.26 12.65 -0.60
C VAL A 142 21.54 13.35 -1.93
N PHE A 143 20.74 13.09 -2.96
CA PHE A 143 21.05 13.52 -4.32
C PHE A 143 20.35 14.80 -4.72
N VAL A 144 19.10 14.98 -4.28
CA VAL A 144 18.31 16.15 -4.64
C VAL A 144 18.68 17.35 -3.75
N LYS A 145 19.03 18.49 -4.36
CA LYS A 145 19.31 19.74 -3.63
C LYS A 145 18.21 20.78 -3.91
N PRO A 146 17.80 21.55 -2.90
CA PRO A 146 16.81 22.59 -3.12
C PRO A 146 17.38 23.72 -3.98
N ALA A 147 16.66 24.11 -5.03
CA ALA A 147 16.86 25.39 -5.69
C ALA A 147 15.56 26.17 -5.77
N VAL A 148 15.71 27.45 -6.06
CA VAL A 148 14.60 28.38 -6.27
C VAL A 148 14.81 28.94 -7.67
N LEU A 149 13.89 28.64 -8.59
CA LEU A 149 13.94 29.22 -9.92
C LEU A 149 13.67 30.73 -9.85
N PRO A 150 14.52 31.59 -10.45
CA PRO A 150 14.27 33.02 -10.50
C PRO A 150 13.09 33.31 -11.46
N GLY A 151 11.95 33.75 -10.92
CA GLY A 151 10.82 34.26 -11.71
C GLY A 151 9.45 33.61 -11.42
N THR A 152 9.41 32.46 -10.76
CA THR A 152 8.17 31.79 -10.34
C THR A 152 8.01 31.91 -8.83
N SER A 153 7.19 32.86 -8.36
CA SER A 153 6.99 33.17 -6.93
C SER A 153 6.23 32.08 -6.13
N SER A 154 6.06 30.88 -6.67
CA SER A 154 5.13 29.88 -6.13
C SER A 154 5.59 28.43 -6.25
N MET A 155 6.66 28.13 -6.99
CA MET A 155 7.14 26.76 -7.17
C MET A 155 8.58 26.63 -6.75
N CYS A 156 8.81 25.73 -5.79
CA CYS A 156 10.15 25.24 -5.51
C CYS A 156 10.34 23.95 -6.26
N THR A 157 11.01 24.06 -7.38
CA THR A 157 11.62 22.94 -8.06
C THR A 157 12.92 22.62 -7.34
N LEU A 158 13.04 21.40 -6.84
CA LEU A 158 14.34 20.93 -6.38
C LEU A 158 15.23 20.84 -7.63
N ASP A 159 16.32 21.63 -7.71
CA ASP A 159 17.26 21.51 -8.81
C ASP A 159 17.90 20.13 -8.71
N GLY A 160 17.56 19.29 -9.66
CA GLY A 160 18.53 18.36 -10.19
C GLY A 160 19.53 19.15 -11.05
N THR A 161 20.41 19.97 -10.44
CA THR A 161 21.68 20.34 -11.11
C THR A 161 22.53 19.07 -11.17
N GLU A 162 22.09 18.16 -12.03
CA GLU A 162 22.61 16.83 -12.20
C GLU A 162 23.89 16.96 -13.02
N SER A 163 25.04 16.72 -12.41
CA SER A 163 26.16 16.26 -13.22
C SER A 163 25.72 15.00 -13.98
N PRO A 164 26.20 14.73 -15.21
CA PRO A 164 25.79 13.57 -16.00
C PRO A 164 25.91 12.22 -15.26
N GLN A 165 26.77 12.16 -14.24
CA GLN A 165 27.01 11.02 -13.37
C GLN A 165 25.85 10.74 -12.41
N VAL A 166 25.15 11.76 -11.91
CA VAL A 166 24.03 11.63 -10.95
C VAL A 166 22.78 11.14 -11.67
N SER A 167 22.53 11.62 -12.90
CA SER A 167 21.35 11.25 -13.68
C SER A 167 21.36 9.77 -14.08
N ILE A 168 22.53 9.20 -14.39
CA ILE A 168 22.69 7.76 -14.67
C ILE A 168 22.48 6.94 -13.39
N GLY A 169 22.89 7.47 -12.24
CA GLY A 169 22.66 6.88 -10.92
C GLY A 169 21.17 6.79 -10.58
N CYS A 170 20.43 7.89 -10.69
CA CYS A 170 18.98 7.95 -10.44
C CYS A 170 18.22 6.92 -11.28
N VAL A 171 18.51 6.81 -12.58
CA VAL A 171 17.86 5.82 -13.46
C VAL A 171 18.14 4.39 -12.99
N SER A 172 19.38 4.09 -12.60
CA SER A 172 19.75 2.77 -12.10
C SER A 172 19.01 2.43 -10.80
N PHE A 173 18.86 3.41 -9.91
CA PHE A 173 18.10 3.27 -8.68
C PHE A 173 16.60 3.07 -8.93
N THR A 174 15.99 3.84 -9.85
CA THR A 174 14.57 3.65 -10.18
C THR A 174 14.32 2.30 -10.83
N ILE A 175 15.20 1.83 -11.72
CA ILE A 175 15.09 0.49 -12.31
C ILE A 175 15.17 -0.59 -11.23
N ALA A 176 16.10 -0.48 -10.28
CA ALA A 176 16.22 -1.41 -9.17
C ALA A 176 14.96 -1.42 -8.28
N SER A 177 14.46 -0.23 -7.92
CA SER A 177 13.26 -0.02 -7.10
C SER A 177 11.99 -0.57 -7.76
N ARG A 178 11.73 -0.21 -9.03
CA ARG A 178 10.54 -0.69 -9.74
C ARG A 178 10.66 -2.15 -10.13
N GLY A 179 11.86 -2.61 -10.49
CA GLY A 179 12.14 -4.02 -10.76
C GLY A 179 11.84 -4.91 -9.56
N SER A 180 12.14 -4.45 -8.34
CA SER A 180 11.81 -5.19 -7.13
C SER A 180 10.29 -5.27 -6.90
N LEU A 181 9.55 -4.17 -7.05
CA LEU A 181 8.08 -4.18 -6.94
C LEU A 181 7.42 -5.14 -7.95
N ILE A 182 7.85 -5.09 -9.21
CA ILE A 182 7.36 -5.98 -10.28
C ILE A 182 7.61 -7.45 -9.89
N ALA A 183 8.80 -7.75 -9.38
CA ALA A 183 9.13 -9.09 -8.93
C ALA A 183 8.31 -9.51 -7.69
N ALA A 184 7.97 -8.59 -6.79
CA ALA A 184 7.13 -8.85 -5.63
C ALA A 184 5.69 -9.19 -6.04
N ASP A 185 5.13 -8.41 -6.96
CA ASP A 185 3.79 -8.62 -7.53
C ASP A 185 3.72 -9.95 -8.30
N ALA A 186 4.73 -10.23 -9.13
CA ALA A 186 4.83 -11.50 -9.86
C ALA A 186 4.90 -12.69 -8.89
N MET A 187 5.69 -12.59 -7.82
CA MET A 187 5.77 -13.62 -6.80
C MET A 187 4.42 -13.84 -6.09
N LEU A 188 3.67 -12.77 -5.79
CA LEU A 188 2.33 -12.86 -5.21
C LEU A 188 1.33 -13.55 -6.14
N ILE A 189 1.37 -13.26 -7.44
CA ILE A 189 0.54 -13.94 -8.45
C ILE A 189 0.89 -15.42 -8.48
N VAL A 190 2.19 -15.77 -8.54
CA VAL A 190 2.67 -17.16 -8.54
C VAL A 190 2.23 -17.90 -7.27
N ILE A 191 2.40 -17.32 -6.09
CA ILE A 191 1.95 -17.91 -4.81
C ILE A 191 0.44 -18.14 -4.84
N THR A 192 -0.32 -17.17 -5.36
CA THR A 192 -1.78 -17.26 -5.41
C THR A 192 -2.23 -18.38 -6.34
N TRP A 193 -1.64 -18.47 -7.54
CA TRP A 193 -1.98 -19.49 -8.52
C TRP A 193 -1.54 -20.88 -8.08
N ALA A 194 -0.33 -21.03 -7.56
CA ALA A 194 0.16 -22.29 -7.01
C ALA A 194 -0.77 -22.83 -5.91
N LYS A 195 -1.35 -21.94 -5.10
CA LYS A 195 -2.30 -22.36 -4.07
C LYS A 195 -3.68 -22.72 -4.64
N LEU A 196 -4.12 -22.01 -5.67
CA LEU A 196 -5.39 -22.26 -6.36
C LEU A 196 -5.37 -23.61 -7.11
N THR A 197 -4.30 -23.90 -7.84
CA THR A 197 -4.15 -25.16 -8.59
C THR A 197 -4.11 -26.37 -7.66
N ARG A 198 -3.46 -26.27 -6.50
CA ARG A 198 -3.39 -27.35 -5.51
C ARG A 198 -4.72 -27.65 -4.80
N ARG A 199 -5.72 -26.76 -4.87
CA ARG A 199 -7.06 -26.96 -4.27
C ARG A 199 -8.10 -27.53 -5.25
N ARG A 200 -7.77 -27.68 -6.53
CA ARG A 200 -8.69 -28.11 -7.59
C ARG A 200 -9.03 -29.61 -7.58
N GLY A 201 -8.50 -30.39 -6.63
CA GLY A 201 -8.76 -31.82 -6.45
C GLY A 201 -9.79 -32.20 -5.37
N GLY A 202 -10.47 -31.22 -4.74
CA GLY A 202 -11.49 -31.45 -3.72
C GLY A 202 -12.70 -30.53 -3.90
N ASP A 203 -13.89 -31.12 -3.81
CA ASP A 203 -15.22 -30.67 -4.25
C ASP A 203 -15.82 -29.45 -3.50
N GLY A 204 -15.05 -28.38 -3.30
CA GLY A 204 -15.49 -27.15 -2.60
C GLY A 204 -15.11 -25.85 -3.32
N GLY A 205 -14.80 -25.94 -4.62
CA GLY A 205 -13.98 -24.97 -5.33
C GLY A 205 -14.60 -23.60 -5.63
N SER A 206 -15.93 -23.45 -5.69
CA SER A 206 -16.54 -22.28 -6.35
C SER A 206 -16.29 -20.94 -5.63
N PHE A 207 -16.61 -20.83 -4.34
CA PHE A 207 -16.54 -19.55 -3.62
C PHE A 207 -15.10 -19.07 -3.37
N VAL A 208 -14.23 -19.96 -2.89
CA VAL A 208 -12.81 -19.65 -2.66
C VAL A 208 -12.08 -19.35 -3.98
N HIS A 209 -12.47 -20.02 -5.07
CA HIS A 209 -11.91 -19.73 -6.39
C HIS A 209 -12.33 -18.36 -6.90
N VAL A 210 -13.60 -17.96 -6.73
CA VAL A 210 -14.07 -16.62 -7.14
C VAL A 210 -13.39 -15.53 -6.29
N LEU A 211 -13.28 -15.72 -4.97
CA LEU A 211 -12.62 -14.76 -4.08
C LEU A 211 -11.11 -14.64 -4.36
N LEU A 212 -10.42 -15.75 -4.61
CA LEU A 212 -9.00 -15.73 -4.97
C LEU A 212 -8.77 -15.18 -6.38
N ARG A 213 -9.69 -15.45 -7.33
CA ARG A 213 -9.66 -14.87 -8.68
C ARG A 213 -9.83 -13.35 -8.63
N ASP A 214 -10.79 -12.86 -7.85
CA ASP A 214 -10.98 -11.43 -7.63
C ASP A 214 -9.70 -10.83 -7.03
N GLY A 215 -9.14 -11.49 -6.01
CA GLY A 215 -7.85 -11.13 -5.42
C GLY A 215 -6.68 -11.10 -6.40
N THR A 216 -6.63 -11.95 -7.43
CA THR A 216 -5.55 -11.92 -8.44
C THR A 216 -5.66 -10.75 -9.41
N LEU A 217 -6.87 -10.28 -9.72
CA LEU A 217 -7.05 -9.15 -10.63
C LEU A 217 -6.38 -7.88 -10.07
N TYR A 218 -6.51 -7.61 -8.76
CA TYR A 218 -5.83 -6.48 -8.13
C TYR A 218 -4.32 -6.52 -8.33
N PHE A 219 -3.68 -7.68 -8.13
CA PHE A 219 -2.23 -7.80 -8.32
C PHE A 219 -1.79 -7.76 -9.78
N ILE A 220 -2.61 -8.26 -10.70
CA ILE A 220 -2.35 -8.09 -12.13
C ILE A 220 -2.41 -6.60 -12.49
N CYS A 221 -3.39 -5.86 -11.98
CA CYS A 221 -3.46 -4.42 -12.16
C CYS A 221 -2.23 -3.71 -11.57
N LEU A 222 -1.80 -4.05 -10.35
CA LEU A 222 -0.59 -3.50 -9.73
C LEU A 222 0.67 -3.82 -10.56
N LEU A 223 0.82 -5.06 -11.02
CA LEU A 223 1.92 -5.47 -11.88
C LEU A 223 1.95 -4.65 -13.17
N VAL A 224 0.78 -4.45 -13.81
CA VAL A 224 0.66 -3.64 -15.03
C VAL A 224 1.01 -2.18 -14.74
N LEU A 225 0.49 -1.59 -13.66
CA LEU A 225 0.81 -0.21 -13.27
C LEU A 225 2.31 -0.03 -13.02
N ASN A 226 2.93 -0.92 -12.24
CA ASN A 226 4.36 -0.90 -11.95
C ASN A 226 5.22 -1.11 -13.22
N SER A 227 4.76 -1.98 -14.14
CA SER A 227 5.43 -2.23 -15.42
C SER A 227 5.34 -1.03 -16.36
N LEU A 228 4.18 -0.38 -16.44
CA LEU A 228 3.98 0.84 -17.23
C LEU A 228 4.89 1.94 -16.68
N HIS A 229 4.87 2.17 -15.36
CA HIS A 229 5.73 3.17 -14.71
C HIS A 229 7.20 2.95 -15.09
N LEU A 230 7.73 1.73 -14.95
CA LEU A 230 9.10 1.42 -15.33
C LEU A 230 9.37 1.66 -16.84
N SER A 231 8.47 1.20 -17.70
CA SER A 231 8.62 1.31 -19.16
C SER A 231 8.67 2.76 -19.62
N PHE A 232 7.77 3.60 -19.09
CA PHE A 232 7.75 5.02 -19.43
C PHE A 232 8.95 5.78 -18.84
N ASN A 233 9.42 5.40 -17.65
CA ASN A 233 10.62 6.01 -17.08
C ASN A 233 11.86 5.73 -17.96
N ILE A 234 12.04 4.47 -18.39
CA ILE A 234 13.12 4.09 -19.31
C ILE A 234 13.00 4.85 -20.64
N ALA A 235 11.78 4.98 -21.18
CA ALA A 235 11.54 5.69 -22.44
C ALA A 235 11.87 7.19 -22.34
N SER A 236 11.56 7.82 -21.20
CA SER A 236 11.89 9.23 -20.92
C SER A 236 13.41 9.47 -20.95
N VAL A 237 14.19 8.55 -20.38
CA VAL A 237 15.67 8.62 -20.38
C VAL A 237 16.28 8.41 -21.76
N ALA A 238 15.70 7.50 -22.56
CA ALA A 238 16.18 7.20 -23.91
C ALA A 238 15.97 8.36 -24.91
N THR A 239 15.15 9.35 -24.56
CA THR A 239 14.80 10.49 -25.42
C THR A 239 15.24 11.84 -24.80
N PRO A 240 16.56 12.15 -24.78
CA PRO A 240 17.10 13.34 -24.13
C PRO A 240 16.65 14.69 -24.75
N ALA A 241 16.00 14.68 -25.92
CA ALA A 241 15.51 15.88 -26.60
C ALA A 241 14.15 16.40 -26.09
N GLY A 242 13.55 15.75 -25.09
CA GLY A 242 12.33 16.22 -24.46
C GLY A 242 12.06 15.44 -23.18
N ARG A 243 12.63 15.89 -22.06
CA ARG A 243 12.34 15.42 -20.69
C ARG A 243 10.85 15.57 -20.38
N GLN A 244 10.03 14.70 -20.95
CA GLN A 244 8.63 14.60 -20.63
C GLN A 244 8.55 13.75 -19.36
N SER A 245 8.22 14.41 -18.24
CA SER A 245 7.78 13.73 -17.03
C SER A 245 6.70 12.72 -17.40
N SER A 246 6.86 11.45 -17.00
CA SER A 246 5.84 10.45 -17.28
C SER A 246 4.58 10.74 -16.46
N ASN A 247 3.52 11.18 -17.13
CA ASN A 247 2.21 11.43 -16.50
C ASN A 247 1.59 10.16 -15.88
N VAL A 248 2.10 8.97 -16.21
CA VAL A 248 1.60 7.70 -15.66
C VAL A 248 1.87 7.61 -14.16
N ILE A 249 2.93 8.24 -13.68
CA ILE A 249 3.31 8.25 -12.25
C ILE A 249 2.17 8.85 -11.42
N ALA A 250 1.58 9.94 -11.89
CA ALA A 250 0.47 10.64 -11.25
C ALA A 250 -0.77 9.76 -11.02
N PHE A 251 -0.93 8.68 -11.78
CA PHE A 251 -2.03 7.73 -11.62
C PHE A 251 -1.63 6.44 -10.89
N SER A 252 -0.34 6.09 -10.88
CA SER A 252 0.14 4.83 -10.30
C SER A 252 -0.16 4.72 -8.82
N GLU A 253 0.12 5.77 -8.06
CA GLU A 253 -0.09 5.82 -6.61
C GLU A 253 -1.56 5.85 -6.20
N PRO A 254 -2.42 6.75 -6.73
CA PRO A 254 -3.84 6.74 -6.36
C PRO A 254 -4.50 5.42 -6.73
N LEU A 255 -4.18 4.84 -7.89
CA LEU A 255 -4.71 3.54 -8.29
C LEU A 255 -4.24 2.41 -7.37
N THR A 256 -2.97 2.42 -6.96
CA THR A 256 -2.44 1.43 -6.01
C THR A 256 -3.17 1.50 -4.66
N ALA A 257 -3.36 2.71 -4.13
CA ALA A 257 -4.10 2.92 -2.88
C ALA A 257 -5.57 2.49 -3.00
N ILE A 258 -6.26 2.82 -4.11
CA ILE A 258 -7.65 2.39 -4.37
C ILE A 258 -7.73 0.86 -4.43
N LEU A 259 -6.84 0.21 -5.17
CA LEU A 259 -6.84 -1.26 -5.31
C LEU A 259 -6.63 -1.96 -3.95
N ILE A 260 -5.69 -1.48 -3.15
CA ILE A 260 -5.39 -2.05 -1.83
C ILE A 260 -6.54 -1.82 -0.84
N THR A 261 -7.09 -0.61 -0.78
CA THR A 261 -8.21 -0.27 0.12
C THR A 261 -9.49 -1.01 -0.24
N ARG A 262 -9.85 -1.10 -1.53
CA ARG A 262 -11.00 -1.89 -2.00
C ARG A 262 -10.84 -3.37 -1.71
N PHE A 263 -9.64 -3.91 -1.91
CA PHE A 263 -9.37 -5.30 -1.56
C PHE A 263 -9.59 -5.57 -0.07
N MET A 264 -9.06 -4.69 0.80
CA MET A 264 -9.22 -4.84 2.25
C MET A 264 -10.70 -4.69 2.68
N LEU A 265 -11.45 -3.77 2.08
CA LEU A 265 -12.89 -3.62 2.31
C LEU A 265 -13.67 -4.87 1.90
N ASN A 266 -13.42 -5.40 0.71
CA ASN A 266 -14.09 -6.60 0.21
C ASN A 266 -13.80 -7.81 1.10
N LEU A 267 -12.54 -7.95 1.54
CA LEU A 267 -12.15 -9.03 2.45
C LEU A 267 -12.88 -8.92 3.80
N GLN A 268 -13.02 -7.72 4.34
CA GLN A 268 -13.77 -7.53 5.59
C GLN A 268 -15.28 -7.72 5.44
N ALA A 269 -15.86 -7.29 4.33
CA ALA A 269 -17.28 -7.52 4.06
C ALA A 269 -17.59 -9.02 4.03
N VAL A 270 -16.74 -9.82 3.37
CA VAL A 270 -16.90 -11.29 3.34
C VAL A 270 -16.73 -11.90 4.73
N ASN A 271 -15.73 -11.46 5.50
CA ASN A 271 -15.50 -11.97 6.85
C ASN A 271 -16.70 -11.73 7.78
N ARG A 272 -17.28 -10.53 7.73
CA ARG A 272 -18.48 -10.20 8.53
C ARG A 272 -19.71 -11.00 8.13
N ASN A 273 -19.93 -11.20 6.83
CA ASN A 273 -21.03 -12.04 6.36
C ASN A 273 -20.87 -13.48 6.88
N ALA A 274 -19.64 -14.02 6.88
CA ALA A 274 -19.37 -15.34 7.44
C ALA A 274 -19.68 -15.41 8.95
N LEU A 275 -19.24 -14.41 9.73
CA LEU A 275 -19.54 -14.35 11.17
C LEU A 275 -21.04 -14.19 11.47
N GLN A 276 -21.78 -13.44 10.66
CA GLN A 276 -23.24 -13.30 10.80
C GLN A 276 -23.99 -14.59 10.51
N LEU A 277 -23.54 -15.36 9.52
CA LEU A 277 -24.10 -16.69 9.20
C LEU A 277 -23.88 -17.68 10.36
N GLU A 278 -22.70 -17.64 10.99
CA GLU A 278 -22.40 -18.46 12.18
C GLU A 278 -23.27 -18.05 13.39
N ALA A 279 -23.42 -16.74 13.63
CA ALA A 279 -24.21 -16.22 14.76
C ALA A 279 -25.73 -16.46 14.62
N SER A 280 -26.25 -16.50 13.39
CA SER A 280 -27.70 -16.63 13.14
C SER A 280 -28.23 -18.06 13.28
N GLY A 281 -27.39 -19.03 13.64
CA GLY A 281 -27.80 -20.43 13.83
C GLY A 281 -28.34 -21.12 12.57
N ALA A 282 -28.26 -20.47 11.40
CA ALA A 282 -28.71 -20.98 10.11
C ALA A 282 -27.75 -22.04 9.51
N ALA A 283 -26.94 -22.68 10.35
CA ALA A 283 -26.22 -23.90 10.01
C ALA A 283 -27.14 -25.14 10.15
N THR A 284 -28.35 -25.07 9.59
CA THR A 284 -29.14 -26.28 9.35
C THR A 284 -28.58 -26.98 8.11
N SER A 285 -27.88 -28.09 8.36
CA SER A 285 -27.58 -29.17 7.42
C SER A 285 -26.90 -28.77 6.10
N PHE A 286 -25.64 -28.36 6.18
CA PHE A 286 -24.66 -28.74 5.15
C PHE A 286 -23.54 -29.52 5.82
N SER A 287 -23.84 -30.78 6.17
CA SER A 287 -22.81 -31.78 6.49
C SER A 287 -22.07 -32.13 5.20
N GLY A 288 -21.17 -31.23 4.81
CA GLY A 288 -20.27 -31.39 3.69
C GLY A 288 -19.01 -30.64 4.06
N SER A 289 -18.15 -31.30 4.85
CA SER A 289 -16.77 -30.93 5.20
C SER A 289 -16.22 -29.71 4.46
N CYS A 290 -16.59 -28.51 4.93
CA CYS A 290 -16.08 -27.25 4.43
C CYS A 290 -15.28 -26.57 5.54
N GLY A 291 -14.19 -27.23 5.94
CA GLY A 291 -13.03 -26.58 6.58
C GLY A 291 -12.34 -25.64 5.60
N GLY A 292 -13.08 -24.65 5.09
CA GLY A 292 -12.73 -23.83 3.96
C GLY A 292 -12.09 -22.52 4.40
N GLY A 293 -10.83 -22.56 4.84
CA GLY A 293 -9.76 -21.55 4.77
C GLY A 293 -10.03 -20.03 4.67
N SER A 294 -11.20 -19.53 5.04
CA SER A 294 -11.64 -18.14 4.86
C SER A 294 -11.24 -17.24 6.04
N LEU A 295 -10.81 -17.82 7.16
CA LEU A 295 -10.58 -17.12 8.42
C LEU A 295 -9.10 -16.99 8.80
N VAL A 296 -8.17 -17.36 7.91
CA VAL A 296 -6.73 -17.36 8.24
C VAL A 296 -6.16 -15.96 8.27
N PHE A 297 -6.67 -15.01 7.47
CA PHE A 297 -6.18 -13.63 7.50
C PHE A 297 -6.51 -12.97 8.84
N GLU A 298 -7.74 -13.14 9.36
CA GLU A 298 -8.11 -12.65 10.70
C GLU A 298 -7.43 -13.45 11.82
N ARG A 299 -7.31 -14.78 11.73
CA ARG A 299 -6.63 -15.56 12.76
C ARG A 299 -5.12 -15.27 12.82
N VAL A 300 -4.46 -15.03 11.69
CA VAL A 300 -3.03 -14.69 11.64
C VAL A 300 -2.79 -13.26 12.13
N VAL A 301 -3.60 -12.30 11.67
CA VAL A 301 -3.44 -10.88 12.03
C VAL A 301 -3.99 -10.55 13.41
N GLY A 302 -5.08 -11.21 13.80
CA GLY A 302 -5.67 -11.16 15.13
C GLY A 302 -4.83 -11.89 16.17
N SER A 303 -4.16 -13.01 15.83
CA SER A 303 -3.19 -13.65 16.71
C SER A 303 -1.94 -12.79 16.93
N LEU A 304 -1.46 -12.08 15.90
CA LEU A 304 -0.36 -11.12 16.01
C LEU A 304 -0.74 -9.88 16.84
N GLY A 305 -2.00 -9.40 16.75
CA GLY A 305 -2.51 -8.32 17.60
C GLY A 305 -2.77 -8.76 19.05
N ALA A 306 -3.24 -9.99 19.25
CA ALA A 306 -3.48 -10.55 20.58
C ALA A 306 -2.17 -10.79 21.35
N SER A 307 -1.11 -11.28 20.69
CA SER A 307 0.19 -11.48 21.35
C SER A 307 0.90 -10.18 21.75
N VAL A 308 0.57 -9.04 21.12
CA VAL A 308 1.16 -7.73 21.45
C VAL A 308 0.39 -7.01 22.56
N LEU A 309 -0.91 -7.30 22.71
CA LEU A 309 -1.74 -6.75 23.79
C LEU A 309 -1.59 -7.51 25.12
N ASP A 310 -1.21 -8.79 25.08
CA ASP A 310 -0.94 -9.59 26.29
C ASP A 310 0.34 -9.15 27.02
N GLU A 311 1.25 -8.45 26.32
CA GLU A 311 2.50 -7.94 26.92
C GLU A 311 2.32 -6.55 27.58
N TRP A 312 1.15 -5.91 27.42
CA TRP A 312 0.85 -4.56 27.93
C TRP A 312 -0.48 -4.47 28.70
N GLY A 313 -1.01 -5.59 29.19
CA GLY A 313 -2.15 -5.61 30.11
C GLY A 313 -1.69 -5.45 31.57
N PRO A 314 -2.32 -4.58 32.39
CA PRO A 314 -2.01 -4.51 33.81
C PRO A 314 -2.38 -5.84 34.48
N GLU A 315 -1.49 -6.33 35.35
CA GLU A 315 -1.65 -7.53 36.17
C GLU A 315 -3.08 -7.63 36.70
N GLY A 316 -3.80 -8.66 36.23
CA GLY A 316 -5.14 -8.99 36.68
C GLY A 316 -5.10 -9.43 38.13
N VAL A 317 -5.80 -8.67 38.96
CA VAL A 317 -6.16 -8.98 40.34
C VAL A 317 -6.92 -10.31 40.36
N ASP A 318 -6.33 -11.32 41.02
CA ASP A 318 -7.00 -12.56 41.40
C ASP A 318 -8.22 -12.22 42.26
N CYS A 319 -9.40 -12.65 41.82
CA CYS A 319 -10.60 -12.66 42.64
C CYS A 319 -10.79 -14.08 43.16
N ASP A 320 -10.79 -14.19 44.48
CA ASP A 320 -11.03 -15.40 45.27
C ASP A 320 -12.34 -16.11 44.87
N GLU A 321 -12.28 -17.43 44.71
CA GLU A 321 -13.44 -18.31 44.85
C GLU A 321 -13.17 -19.35 45.94
N ASP A 322 -13.86 -19.16 47.07
CA ASP A 322 -14.04 -20.12 48.15
C ASP A 322 -14.76 -21.38 47.64
N GLU A 323 -14.17 -22.56 47.83
CA GLU A 323 -14.95 -23.82 47.88
C GLU A 323 -14.52 -24.71 49.07
N ASN A 324 -15.44 -24.74 50.04
CA ASN A 324 -15.77 -25.74 51.05
C ASN A 324 -14.75 -26.84 51.43
N LYS A 325 -14.43 -26.81 52.73
CA LYS A 325 -13.97 -27.96 53.52
C LYS A 325 -15.16 -28.88 53.83
N ASP A 326 -15.03 -30.16 53.48
CA ASP A 326 -15.70 -31.24 54.19
C ASP A 326 -14.64 -32.24 54.66
N GLU A 327 -14.39 -32.25 55.97
CA GLU A 327 -13.71 -33.31 56.70
C GLU A 327 -14.79 -34.15 57.41
N ASP A 328 -14.86 -35.45 57.14
CA ASP A 328 -15.21 -36.50 58.11
C ASP A 328 -14.83 -37.86 57.48
N LYS A 329 -13.73 -38.47 57.93
CA LYS A 329 -13.56 -39.47 59.02
C LYS A 329 -13.88 -40.91 58.60
N ASP A 330 -12.83 -41.73 58.68
CA ASP A 330 -12.76 -43.11 59.17
C ASP A 330 -13.81 -44.13 58.71
N GLU A 331 -13.37 -45.20 58.03
CA GLU A 331 -13.51 -46.57 58.57
C GLU A 331 -12.64 -47.58 57.79
N ASP A 332 -11.73 -48.23 58.53
CA ASP A 332 -11.12 -49.52 58.21
C ASP A 332 -12.20 -50.59 58.00
N ARG A 333 -12.15 -51.34 56.89
CA ARG A 333 -12.07 -52.83 56.82
C ARG A 333 -12.39 -53.39 55.43
#